data_AF-A0A821FEV9-F1
#
_entry.id   AF-A0A821FEV9-F1
#
_cell.length_a   1.000
_cell.length_b   1.000
_cell.length_c   1.000
_cell.angle_alpha   90.00
_cell.angle_beta   90.00
_cell.angle_gamma   90.00
#
_symmetry.space_group_name_H-M   'P 1'
#
loop_
_entity.id
_entity.type
_entity.pdbx_description
1 polymer ?
#
loop_
_entity_poly.entity_id
_entity_poly.type
_entity_poly.pdbx_seq_one_letter_code
_entity_poly.pdbx_strand_id
1 'polypeptide(L)'
;MPAYIDQSFEQFYNHVHVSNLPVDVNAKRITDIFQQFGIIIKLYLKRRISRDSPISLPNPFVILIFERRESVDKIIAARPFFMNDNQLLVRRCLPITRRYPYEAYFNTDKILLRIPRENHNEILPDDKIIADYLKAAGGNILRLERFDDKTVLVEFDDYDPVDVCCLSRPHFINAQIIEIEKCRDEQQARRRAQIRQK
;
A
#
# COMPACT_ATOMS: atom_id res chain seq x y z
N MET A 1 2.53 20.72 7.40
CA MET A 1 2.30 19.33 6.93
C MET A 1 2.78 18.40 8.03
N PRO A 2 2.03 17.37 8.46
CA PRO A 2 2.53 16.49 9.52
C PRO A 2 3.72 15.67 8.98
N ALA A 3 4.70 15.43 9.85
CA ALA A 3 5.97 14.79 9.57
C ALA A 3 5.79 13.31 9.15
N TYR A 4 5.66 13.05 7.85
CA TYR A 4 5.66 11.70 7.27
C TYR A 4 6.99 11.33 6.59
N ILE A 5 7.98 12.22 6.64
CA ILE A 5 9.30 12.00 6.04
C ILE A 5 10.15 11.25 7.07
N ASP A 6 10.62 10.05 6.70
CA ASP A 6 11.62 9.22 7.41
C ASP A 6 11.14 8.48 8.70
N GLN A 7 9.87 8.07 8.78
CA GLN A 7 9.44 7.08 9.78
C GLN A 7 9.81 5.65 9.35
N SER A 8 10.19 4.79 10.30
CA SER A 8 10.50 3.38 10.01
C SER A 8 9.24 2.65 9.52
N PHE A 9 9.39 1.82 8.49
CA PHE A 9 8.30 1.00 7.92
C PHE A 9 7.57 0.18 8.99
N GLU A 10 8.29 -0.21 10.06
CA GLU A 10 7.75 -0.96 11.18
C GLU A 10 6.59 -0.28 11.90
N GLN A 11 6.61 1.05 12.00
CA GLN A 11 5.54 1.80 12.66
C GLN A 11 4.21 1.66 11.91
N PHE A 12 4.26 1.46 10.59
CA PHE A 12 3.08 1.43 9.73
C PHE A 12 2.37 0.06 9.72
N TYR A 13 2.96 -1.02 10.25
CA TYR A 13 2.28 -2.32 10.32
C TYR A 13 0.99 -2.31 11.14
N ASN A 14 0.87 -1.35 12.07
CA ASN A 14 -0.33 -1.20 12.91
C ASN A 14 -1.30 -0.13 12.38
N HIS A 15 -1.03 0.45 11.20
CA HIS A 15 -1.78 1.59 10.67
C HIS A 15 -2.70 1.16 9.53
N VAL A 16 -3.98 1.55 9.62
CA VAL A 16 -5.00 1.30 8.61
C VAL A 16 -5.45 2.60 8.01
N HIS A 17 -5.48 2.66 6.67
CA HIS A 17 -6.04 3.78 5.93
C HIS A 17 -7.44 3.41 5.47
N VAL A 18 -8.44 4.20 5.87
CA VAL A 18 -9.82 4.04 5.43
C VAL A 18 -10.24 5.29 4.66
N SER A 19 -10.69 5.07 3.43
CA SER A 19 -11.09 6.10 2.47
C SER A 19 -12.52 5.87 2.00
N ASN A 20 -13.05 6.82 1.23
CA ASN A 20 -14.44 6.85 0.76
C ASN A 20 -15.45 6.93 1.92
N LEU A 21 -15.07 7.63 3.00
CA LEU A 21 -15.96 7.88 4.13
C LEU A 21 -17.09 8.83 3.71
N PRO A 22 -18.30 8.68 4.27
CA PRO A 22 -19.36 9.64 4.03
C PRO A 22 -19.04 10.99 4.71
N VAL A 23 -19.59 12.07 4.17
CA VAL A 23 -19.25 13.46 4.55
C VAL A 23 -19.59 13.75 6.01
N ASP A 24 -20.63 13.11 6.54
CA ASP A 24 -21.17 13.27 7.88
C ASP A 24 -20.54 12.33 8.92
N VAL A 25 -19.59 11.45 8.52
CA VAL A 25 -19.06 10.43 9.42
C VAL A 25 -18.51 11.05 10.70
N ASN A 26 -18.78 10.44 11.87
CA ASN A 26 -18.22 10.84 13.16
C ASN A 26 -17.06 9.94 13.63
N ALA A 27 -16.07 10.50 14.34
CA ALA A 27 -14.93 9.71 14.85
C ALA A 27 -15.42 8.56 15.74
N LYS A 28 -16.45 8.81 16.57
CA LYS A 28 -17.12 7.79 17.38
C LYS A 28 -17.62 6.61 16.54
N ARG A 29 -18.37 6.89 15.46
CA ARG A 29 -18.88 5.84 14.55
C ARG A 29 -17.77 5.00 13.92
N ILE A 30 -16.66 5.63 13.55
CA ILE A 30 -15.50 4.92 13.00
C ILE A 30 -14.90 4.02 14.08
N THR A 31 -14.69 4.54 15.29
CA THR A 31 -14.18 3.78 16.41
C THR A 31 -15.09 2.58 16.72
N ASP A 32 -16.41 2.77 16.79
CA ASP A 32 -17.37 1.71 17.11
C ASP A 32 -17.26 0.51 16.14
N ILE A 33 -17.07 0.77 14.85
CA ILE A 33 -16.92 -0.28 13.82
C ILE A 33 -15.57 -0.99 13.93
N PHE A 34 -14.49 -0.24 14.16
CA PHE A 34 -13.13 -0.79 14.05
C PHE A 34 -12.55 -1.28 15.39
N GLN A 35 -13.11 -0.86 16.53
CA GLN A 35 -12.67 -1.26 17.86
C GLN A 35 -12.91 -2.76 18.14
N GLN A 36 -13.86 -3.39 17.44
CA GLN A 36 -14.08 -4.84 17.55
C GLN A 36 -12.87 -5.69 17.11
N PHE A 37 -11.99 -5.13 16.27
CA PHE A 37 -10.80 -5.83 15.77
C PHE A 37 -9.57 -5.64 16.65
N GLY A 38 -9.59 -4.66 17.57
CA GLY A 38 -8.48 -4.37 18.47
C GLY A 38 -8.55 -2.99 19.11
N ILE A 39 -7.59 -2.71 19.99
CA ILE A 39 -7.48 -1.44 20.70
C ILE A 39 -6.90 -0.38 19.75
N ILE A 40 -7.67 0.70 19.55
CA ILE A 40 -7.27 1.87 18.76
C ILE A 40 -6.53 2.85 19.68
N ILE A 41 -5.24 3.04 19.44
CA ILE A 41 -4.40 3.98 20.21
C ILE A 41 -4.68 5.42 19.77
N LYS A 42 -4.72 5.64 18.45
CA LYS A 42 -4.87 6.97 17.85
C LYS A 42 -5.73 6.88 16.59
N LEU A 43 -6.50 7.94 16.37
CA LEU A 43 -7.35 8.11 15.21
C LEU A 43 -7.06 9.48 14.60
N TYR A 44 -6.51 9.49 13.38
CA TYR A 44 -6.25 10.69 12.61
C TYR A 44 -7.29 10.82 11.52
N LEU A 45 -8.31 11.62 11.79
CA LEU A 45 -9.36 11.88 10.81
C LEU A 45 -9.05 13.15 10.06
N LYS A 46 -8.71 13.01 8.78
CA LYS A 46 -8.58 14.14 7.87
C LYS A 46 -9.96 14.48 7.32
N ARG A 47 -10.72 15.26 8.09
CA ARG A 47 -11.97 15.88 7.67
C ARG A 47 -11.72 17.17 6.89
N ARG A 48 -12.72 17.56 6.09
CA ARG A 48 -12.84 18.91 5.52
C ARG A 48 -12.46 19.97 6.55
N ILE A 49 -11.74 20.98 6.07
CA ILE A 49 -11.53 22.27 6.73
C ILE A 49 -12.91 22.88 7.02
N SER A 50 -13.22 23.10 8.30
CA SER A 50 -14.35 23.88 8.88
C SER A 50 -15.79 23.66 8.34
N ARG A 51 -16.80 23.77 9.21
CA ARG A 51 -18.22 23.90 8.78
C ARG A 51 -18.44 25.13 7.88
N ASP A 52 -17.56 26.13 7.98
CA ASP A 52 -17.70 27.44 7.32
C ASP A 52 -16.80 27.63 6.08
N SER A 53 -16.12 26.57 5.60
CA SER A 53 -15.29 26.68 4.40
C SER A 53 -16.09 26.29 3.14
N PRO A 54 -16.10 27.12 2.08
CA PRO A 54 -16.70 26.78 0.79
C PRO A 54 -15.87 25.70 0.04
N ILE A 55 -14.68 25.35 0.53
CA ILE A 55 -13.77 24.42 -0.11
C ILE A 55 -14.05 23.00 0.38
N SER A 56 -14.85 22.27 -0.39
CA SER A 56 -14.99 20.84 -0.26
C SER A 56 -13.74 20.11 -0.73
N LEU A 57 -12.92 19.61 0.19
CA LEU A 57 -11.93 18.60 -0.22
C LEU A 57 -12.67 17.32 -0.66
N PRO A 58 -12.44 16.83 -1.89
CA PRO A 58 -12.96 15.55 -2.31
C PRO A 58 -12.26 14.43 -1.52
N ASN A 59 -13.03 13.44 -1.05
CA ASN A 59 -12.58 12.19 -0.42
C ASN A 59 -11.99 12.31 1.00
N PRO A 60 -12.84 12.39 2.05
CA PRO A 60 -12.36 12.27 3.43
C PRO A 60 -11.75 10.88 3.70
N PHE A 61 -10.68 10.85 4.49
CA PHE A 61 -10.04 9.61 4.93
C PHE A 61 -9.65 9.67 6.41
N VAL A 62 -9.51 8.50 7.01
CA VAL A 62 -9.04 8.32 8.38
C VAL A 62 -7.85 7.36 8.39
N ILE A 63 -6.89 7.65 9.24
CA ILE A 63 -5.81 6.74 9.60
C ILE A 63 -6.08 6.26 11.03
N LEU A 64 -6.23 4.95 11.18
CA LEU A 64 -6.40 4.29 12.47
C LEU A 64 -5.08 3.64 12.87
N ILE A 65 -4.65 3.87 14.10
CA ILE A 65 -3.44 3.27 14.66
C ILE A 65 -3.86 2.31 15.76
N PHE A 66 -3.56 1.04 15.55
CA PHE A 66 -3.83 -0.03 16.49
C PHE A 66 -2.62 -0.31 17.38
N GLU A 67 -2.86 -0.96 18.51
CA GLU A 67 -1.80 -1.47 19.36
C GLU A 67 -1.05 -2.65 18.74
N ARG A 68 -1.79 -3.53 18.06
CA ARG A 68 -1.24 -4.77 17.47
C ARG A 68 -1.49 -4.84 15.97
N ARG A 69 -0.48 -5.31 15.21
CA ARG A 69 -0.58 -5.54 13.75
C ARG A 69 -1.67 -6.53 13.37
N GLU A 70 -1.93 -7.53 14.22
CA GLU A 70 -2.97 -8.54 14.00
C GLU A 70 -4.36 -7.92 13.82
N SER A 71 -4.60 -6.75 14.42
CA SER A 71 -5.86 -6.01 14.25
C SER A 71 -6.04 -5.58 12.79
N VAL A 72 -4.94 -5.17 12.13
CA VAL A 72 -4.95 -4.79 10.71
C VAL A 72 -5.26 -5.99 9.84
N ASP A 73 -4.61 -7.13 10.08
CA ASP A 73 -4.84 -8.36 9.29
C ASP A 73 -6.31 -8.81 9.39
N LYS A 74 -6.90 -8.77 10.59
CA LYS A 74 -8.32 -9.07 10.80
C LYS A 74 -9.25 -8.11 10.06
N ILE A 75 -8.93 -6.81 10.07
CA ILE A 75 -9.71 -5.80 9.35
C ILE A 75 -9.65 -6.06 7.84
N ILE A 76 -8.46 -6.30 7.29
CA ILE A 76 -8.27 -6.56 5.87
C ILE A 76 -9.03 -7.82 5.44
N ALA A 77 -9.01 -8.88 6.26
CA ALA A 77 -9.76 -10.11 6.00
C ALA A 77 -11.28 -9.95 6.10
N ALA A 78 -11.76 -8.97 6.87
CA ALA A 78 -13.19 -8.69 7.05
C ALA A 78 -13.78 -7.73 5.99
N ARG A 79 -12.99 -7.31 4.99
CA ARG A 79 -13.51 -6.54 3.85
C ARG A 79 -14.56 -7.36 3.08
N PRO A 80 -15.58 -6.72 2.47
CA PRO A 80 -15.81 -5.28 2.36
C PRO A 80 -16.53 -4.67 3.58
N PHE A 81 -16.29 -3.38 3.84
CA PHE A 81 -17.01 -2.60 4.85
C PHE A 81 -17.95 -1.60 4.19
N PHE A 82 -19.10 -1.39 4.80
CA PHE A 82 -20.10 -0.42 4.37
C PHE A 82 -20.42 0.55 5.50
N MET A 83 -20.63 1.81 5.14
CA MET A 83 -21.15 2.82 6.04
C MET A 83 -22.22 3.63 5.32
N ASN A 84 -23.46 3.52 5.79
CA ASN A 84 -24.65 3.92 5.04
C ASN A 84 -24.66 3.17 3.69
N ASP A 85 -24.64 3.88 2.57
CA ASP A 85 -24.60 3.32 1.21
C ASP A 85 -23.20 3.38 0.57
N ASN A 86 -22.19 3.87 1.30
CA ASN A 86 -20.83 3.99 0.79
C ASN A 86 -20.00 2.76 1.19
N GLN A 87 -19.47 2.06 0.19
CA GLN A 87 -18.43 1.05 0.42
C GLN A 87 -17.13 1.74 0.81
N LEU A 88 -16.62 1.42 2.00
CA LEU A 88 -15.37 1.96 2.50
C LEU A 88 -14.19 1.27 1.82
N LEU A 89 -13.21 2.07 1.40
CA LEU A 89 -11.96 1.56 0.85
C LEU A 89 -10.94 1.45 1.99
N VAL A 90 -10.75 0.24 2.49
CA VAL A 90 -9.84 -0.08 3.60
C VAL A 90 -8.57 -0.72 3.06
N ARG A 91 -7.41 -0.21 3.50
CA ARG A 91 -6.09 -0.72 3.12
C ARG A 91 -5.06 -0.46 4.22
N ARG A 92 -3.85 -1.01 4.06
CA ARG A 92 -2.74 -0.70 4.97
C ARG A 92 -2.20 0.71 4.70
N CYS A 93 -1.81 1.42 5.75
CA CYS A 93 -1.09 2.67 5.55
C CYS A 93 0.33 2.40 5.07
N LEU A 94 0.81 3.22 4.14
CA LEU A 94 2.20 3.21 3.72
C LEU A 94 2.89 4.51 4.12
N PRO A 95 4.18 4.47 4.49
CA PRO A 95 4.96 5.67 4.70
C PRO A 95 5.16 6.43 3.39
N ILE A 96 5.18 7.76 3.48
CA ILE A 96 5.56 8.62 2.36
C ILE A 96 7.07 8.81 2.41
N THR A 97 7.81 8.11 1.55
CA THR A 97 9.25 8.23 1.49
C THR A 97 9.69 9.14 0.35
N ARG A 98 10.89 9.74 0.45
CA ARG A 98 11.45 10.53 -0.65
C ARG A 98 11.57 9.73 -1.95
N ARG A 99 11.86 8.43 -1.83
CA ARG A 99 11.98 7.50 -2.96
C ARG A 99 10.64 7.18 -3.60
N TYR A 100 9.60 7.06 -2.78
CA TYR A 100 8.25 6.66 -3.20
C TYR A 100 7.18 7.64 -2.67
N PRO A 101 7.17 8.89 -3.15
CA PRO A 101 6.31 9.93 -2.58
C PRO A 101 4.82 9.71 -2.86
N TYR A 102 4.49 8.93 -3.89
CA TYR A 102 3.11 8.78 -4.36
C TYR A 102 2.41 7.48 -3.96
N GLU A 103 3.17 6.45 -3.53
CA GLU A 103 2.62 5.10 -3.27
C GLU A 103 1.57 5.07 -2.17
N ALA A 104 1.71 5.96 -1.19
CA ALA A 104 0.78 6.05 -0.06
C ALA A 104 -0.58 6.62 -0.43
N TYR A 105 -0.80 7.13 -1.65
CA TYR A 105 -2.03 7.83 -2.04
C TYR A 105 -2.95 7.04 -2.97
N PHE A 106 -2.55 5.87 -3.44
CA PHE A 106 -3.38 5.08 -4.36
C PHE A 106 -3.32 3.59 -4.05
N ASN A 107 -4.35 2.90 -4.53
CA ASN A 107 -4.49 1.45 -4.43
C ASN A 107 -4.19 0.86 -5.80
N THR A 108 -3.49 -0.26 -5.80
CA THR A 108 -3.23 -1.05 -7.01
C THR A 108 -2.94 -2.49 -6.59
N ASP A 109 -3.27 -3.39 -7.49
CA ASP A 109 -2.94 -4.81 -7.55
C ASP A 109 -1.59 -5.08 -8.23
N LYS A 110 -0.89 -4.04 -8.72
CA LYS A 110 0.33 -4.17 -9.53
C LYS A 110 1.57 -3.64 -8.84
N ILE A 111 2.63 -4.45 -8.88
CA ILE A 111 3.97 -4.07 -8.46
C ILE A 111 4.99 -4.31 -9.55
N LEU A 112 6.01 -3.46 -9.57
CA LEU A 112 7.16 -3.57 -10.45
C LEU A 112 8.38 -3.95 -9.61
N LEU A 113 8.94 -5.11 -9.90
CA LEU A 113 10.20 -5.58 -9.33
C LEU A 113 11.32 -5.14 -10.26
N ARG A 114 12.39 -4.60 -9.66
CA ARG A 114 13.57 -4.13 -10.37
C ARG A 114 14.83 -4.35 -9.55
N ILE A 115 15.94 -4.38 -10.27
CA ILE A 115 17.26 -4.34 -9.65
C ILE A 115 17.58 -2.90 -9.24
N PRO A 116 18.19 -2.67 -8.08
CA PRO A 116 18.68 -1.36 -7.70
C PRO A 116 19.55 -0.69 -8.75
N ARG A 117 19.61 0.66 -8.71
CA ARG A 117 20.57 1.41 -9.55
C ARG A 117 22.01 1.12 -9.16
N GLU A 118 22.28 0.76 -7.92
CA GLU A 118 23.65 0.46 -7.50
C GLU A 118 24.17 -0.86 -8.11
N ASN A 119 23.27 -1.80 -8.42
CA ASN A 119 23.61 -3.16 -8.88
C ASN A 119 23.29 -3.39 -10.36
N HIS A 120 23.64 -2.44 -11.23
CA HIS A 120 23.25 -2.48 -12.64
C HIS A 120 23.67 -3.74 -13.44
N ASN A 121 24.69 -4.47 -12.99
CA ASN A 121 25.21 -5.65 -13.69
C ASN A 121 24.44 -6.94 -13.37
N GLU A 122 23.64 -6.95 -12.32
CA GLU A 122 22.88 -8.14 -11.96
C GLU A 122 21.65 -8.27 -12.87
N ILE A 123 21.05 -9.46 -12.86
CA ILE A 123 19.77 -9.78 -13.50
C ILE A 123 18.77 -10.21 -12.42
N LEU A 124 17.47 -10.08 -12.69
CA LEU A 124 16.44 -10.55 -11.76
C LEU A 124 16.40 -12.08 -11.77
N PRO A 125 16.18 -12.72 -10.61
CA PRO A 125 16.00 -14.17 -10.52
C PRO A 125 14.84 -14.68 -11.40
N ASP A 126 14.80 -15.98 -11.65
CA ASP A 126 13.72 -16.62 -12.42
C ASP A 126 12.33 -16.28 -11.88
N ASP A 127 11.35 -16.22 -12.79
CA ASP A 127 9.96 -15.88 -12.48
C ASP A 127 9.34 -16.81 -11.42
N LYS A 128 9.75 -18.09 -11.40
CA LYS A 128 9.30 -19.07 -10.39
C LYS A 128 9.79 -18.71 -8.99
N ILE A 129 11.05 -18.31 -8.86
CA ILE A 129 11.66 -17.91 -7.58
C ILE A 129 11.01 -16.63 -7.07
N ILE A 130 10.77 -15.67 -7.99
CA ILE A 130 10.05 -14.43 -7.67
C ILE A 130 8.64 -14.75 -7.18
N ALA A 131 7.90 -15.60 -7.90
CA ALA A 131 6.55 -15.99 -7.52
C ALA A 131 6.53 -16.70 -6.16
N ASP A 132 7.46 -17.61 -5.89
CA ASP A 132 7.56 -18.32 -4.62
C ASP A 132 7.89 -17.39 -3.45
N TYR A 133 8.78 -16.41 -3.66
CA TYR A 133 9.06 -15.39 -2.65
C TYR A 133 7.83 -14.52 -2.36
N LEU A 134 7.12 -14.08 -3.40
CA LEU A 134 5.96 -13.20 -3.26
C LEU A 134 4.74 -13.89 -2.63
N LYS A 135 4.65 -15.22 -2.66
CA LYS A 135 3.62 -15.96 -1.90
C LYS A 135 3.65 -15.64 -0.40
N ALA A 136 4.81 -15.26 0.15
CA ALA A 136 4.93 -14.86 1.56
C ALA A 136 4.16 -13.57 1.88
N ALA A 137 3.86 -12.72 0.89
CA ALA A 137 3.06 -11.51 1.07
C ALA A 137 1.56 -11.79 1.22
N GLY A 138 1.11 -13.02 0.94
CA GLY A 138 -0.30 -13.39 0.84
C GLY A 138 -0.90 -13.05 -0.53
N GLY A 139 -2.08 -13.59 -0.83
CA GLY A 139 -2.77 -13.42 -2.11
C GLY A 139 -2.21 -14.27 -3.25
N ASN A 140 -2.95 -14.34 -4.36
CA ASN A 140 -2.57 -15.09 -5.54
C ASN A 140 -2.01 -14.16 -6.61
N ILE A 141 -0.96 -14.61 -7.30
CA ILE A 141 -0.42 -13.91 -8.46
C ILE A 141 -1.28 -14.29 -9.67
N LEU A 142 -1.96 -13.30 -10.26
CA LEU A 142 -2.75 -13.48 -11.47
C LEU A 142 -1.86 -13.47 -12.72
N ARG A 143 -0.88 -12.57 -12.75
CA ARG A 143 -0.01 -12.38 -13.90
C ARG A 143 1.39 -11.98 -13.47
N LEU A 144 2.37 -12.53 -14.18
CA LEU A 144 3.77 -12.14 -14.09
C LEU A 144 4.26 -11.90 -15.52
N GLU A 145 4.68 -10.67 -15.81
CA GLU A 145 5.19 -10.27 -17.13
C GLU A 145 6.60 -9.70 -16.97
N ARG A 146 7.58 -10.41 -17.53
CA ARG A 146 8.96 -9.93 -17.63
C ARG A 146 9.10 -9.02 -18.85
N PHE A 147 9.49 -7.76 -18.62
CA PHE A 147 9.75 -6.82 -19.72
C PHE A 147 11.19 -6.91 -20.21
N ASP A 148 12.13 -7.09 -19.30
CA ASP A 148 13.56 -7.26 -19.56
C ASP A 148 14.20 -8.07 -18.43
N ASP A 149 15.50 -8.36 -18.54
CA ASP A 149 16.24 -9.14 -17.53
C ASP A 149 16.30 -8.46 -16.15
N LYS A 150 15.87 -7.20 -16.04
CA LYS A 150 16.00 -6.36 -14.84
C LYS A 150 14.67 -5.83 -14.31
N THR A 151 13.57 -6.12 -15.00
CA THR A 151 12.25 -5.54 -14.74
C THR A 151 11.14 -6.56 -14.97
N VAL A 152 10.39 -6.84 -13.91
CA VAL A 152 9.24 -7.75 -13.93
C VAL A 152 8.04 -7.03 -13.32
N LEU A 153 6.91 -7.09 -14.01
CA LEU A 153 5.61 -6.66 -13.49
C LEU A 153 4.88 -7.87 -12.90
N VAL A 154 4.34 -7.71 -11.70
CA VAL A 154 3.51 -8.70 -11.03
C VAL A 154 2.15 -8.07 -10.72
N GLU A 155 1.09 -8.81 -11.04
CA GLU A 155 -0.31 -8.46 -10.77
C GLU A 155 -0.90 -9.51 -9.82
N PHE A 156 -1.44 -9.03 -8.71
CA PHE A 156 -2.11 -9.84 -7.69
C PHE A 156 -3.62 -9.84 -7.88
N ASP A 157 -4.30 -10.76 -7.19
CA ASP A 157 -5.77 -10.82 -7.11
C ASP A 157 -6.39 -9.73 -6.22
N ASP A 158 -5.58 -9.10 -5.37
CA ASP A 158 -5.99 -8.04 -4.46
C ASP A 158 -4.86 -7.01 -4.26
N TYR A 159 -5.21 -5.84 -3.72
CA TYR A 159 -4.26 -4.78 -3.43
C TYR A 159 -3.56 -4.91 -2.06
N ASP A 160 -4.02 -5.78 -1.15
CA ASP A 160 -3.36 -5.98 0.15
C ASP A 160 -1.96 -6.59 0.04
N PRO A 161 -1.73 -7.66 -0.76
CA PRO A 161 -0.39 -8.22 -0.98
C PRO A 161 0.62 -7.16 -1.44
N VAL A 162 0.17 -6.24 -2.29
CA VAL A 162 0.97 -5.13 -2.79
C VAL A 162 1.39 -4.18 -1.67
N ASP A 163 0.46 -3.83 -0.78
CA ASP A 163 0.78 -3.02 0.41
C ASP A 163 1.76 -3.76 1.34
N VAL A 164 1.57 -5.06 1.57
CA VAL A 164 2.47 -5.90 2.39
C VAL A 164 3.87 -5.93 1.81
N CYS A 165 4.01 -6.12 0.50
CA CYS A 165 5.30 -6.02 -0.19
C CYS A 165 5.95 -4.65 0.07
N CYS A 166 5.23 -3.55 -0.15
CA CYS A 166 5.79 -2.21 0.07
C CYS A 166 6.23 -1.93 1.51
N LEU A 167 5.58 -2.53 2.51
CA LEU A 167 5.95 -2.43 3.93
C LEU A 167 7.15 -3.29 4.30
N SER A 168 7.33 -4.43 3.62
CA SER A 168 8.36 -5.43 3.93
C SER A 168 9.73 -5.12 3.30
N ARG A 169 9.95 -3.87 2.89
CA ARG A 169 11.23 -3.41 2.34
C ARG A 169 12.30 -3.36 3.45
N PRO A 170 13.58 -3.64 3.14
CA PRO A 170 14.12 -4.07 1.84
C PRO A 170 13.85 -5.55 1.53
N HIS A 171 13.76 -5.90 0.24
CA HIS A 171 13.56 -7.28 -0.21
C HIS A 171 14.86 -7.93 -0.64
N PHE A 172 15.04 -9.18 -0.23
CA PHE A 172 16.15 -10.04 -0.64
C PHE A 172 15.59 -11.30 -1.26
N ILE A 173 15.85 -11.51 -2.55
CA ILE A 173 15.50 -12.75 -3.26
C ILE A 173 16.80 -13.36 -3.77
N ASN A 174 17.11 -14.58 -3.34
CA ASN A 174 18.36 -15.27 -3.68
C ASN A 174 19.63 -14.45 -3.33
N ALA A 175 19.64 -13.85 -2.13
CA ALA A 175 20.69 -12.93 -1.63
C ALA A 175 20.88 -11.63 -2.45
N GLN A 176 20.03 -11.38 -3.44
CA GLN A 176 20.04 -10.17 -4.24
C GLN A 176 19.03 -9.16 -3.69
N ILE A 177 19.42 -7.89 -3.61
CA ILE A 177 18.52 -6.80 -3.23
C ILE A 177 17.60 -6.50 -4.41
N ILE A 178 16.29 -6.49 -4.16
CA ILE A 178 15.30 -6.15 -5.17
C ILE A 178 14.46 -4.96 -4.71
N GLU A 179 14.27 -4.03 -5.64
CA GLU A 179 13.40 -2.89 -5.46
C GLU A 179 12.00 -3.20 -5.96
N ILE A 180 11.03 -2.97 -5.08
CA ILE A 180 9.61 -3.06 -5.41
C ILE A 180 9.05 -1.64 -5.47
N GLU A 181 8.32 -1.30 -6.53
CA GLU A 181 7.58 -0.03 -6.70
C GLU A 181 6.13 -0.34 -7.08
N LYS A 182 5.13 0.34 -6.50
CA LYS A 182 3.74 0.24 -6.96
C LYS A 182 3.57 0.86 -8.33
N CYS A 183 2.81 0.21 -9.19
CA CYS A 183 2.46 0.74 -10.51
C CYS A 183 0.96 0.95 -10.62
N ARG A 184 0.52 2.10 -11.16
CA ARG A 184 -0.91 2.30 -11.45
C ARG A 184 -1.34 1.48 -12.65
N ASP A 185 -0.55 1.55 -13.72
CA ASP A 185 -0.88 0.97 -15.03
C ASP A 185 0.32 0.29 -15.68
N GLU A 186 0.07 -0.68 -16.56
CA GLU A 186 1.10 -1.35 -17.37
C GLU A 186 1.92 -0.36 -18.22
N GLN A 187 1.28 0.67 -18.77
CA GLN A 187 1.99 1.70 -19.53
C GLN A 187 2.99 2.48 -18.67
N GLN A 188 2.64 2.73 -17.40
CA GLN A 188 3.57 3.33 -16.45
C GLN A 188 4.76 2.40 -16.20
N ALA A 189 4.49 1.11 -16.02
CA ALA A 189 5.52 0.09 -15.81
C ALA A 189 6.47 -0.01 -17.02
N ARG A 190 5.93 -0.07 -18.25
CA ARG A 190 6.71 -0.10 -19.50
C ARG A 190 7.55 1.17 -19.69
N ARG A 191 7.00 2.35 -19.44
CA ARG A 191 7.76 3.62 -19.46
C ARG A 191 8.92 3.58 -18.46
N ARG A 192 8.69 3.05 -17.25
CA ARG A 192 9.73 2.93 -16.22
C ARG A 192 10.82 1.93 -16.61
N ALA A 193 10.48 0.83 -17.28
CA ALA A 193 11.46 -0.13 -17.82
C ALA A 193 12.34 0.54 -18.90
N GLN A 194 11.72 1.22 -19.86
CA GLN A 194 12.41 1.85 -20.99
C GLN A 194 13.34 3.00 -20.59
N ILE A 195 13.00 3.77 -19.55
CA ILE A 195 13.82 4.91 -19.08
C ILE A 195 15.23 4.48 -18.63
N ARG A 196 15.46 3.21 -18.26
CA ARG A 196 16.80 2.72 -17.85
C ARG A 196 17.63 2.12 -18.98
N GLN A 197 17.06 1.96 -20.17
CA GLN A 197 17.84 1.53 -21.35
C GLN A 197 18.58 2.69 -22.01
N LYS A 198 18.28 3.94 -21.63
CA LYS A 198 19.02 5.15 -22.01
C LYS A 198 19.94 5.59 -20.88
#